data_AF-A0A438MPF9-F1
#
_entry.id   AF-A0A438MPF9-F1
#
_cell.length_a   1.000
_cell.length_b   1.000
_cell.length_c   1.000
_cell.angle_alpha   90.00
_cell.angle_beta   90.00
_cell.angle_gamma   90.00
#
_symmetry.space_group_name_H-M   'P 1'
#
loop_
_entity.id
_entity.type
_entity.pdbx_description
1 polymer ?
#
loop_
_entity_poly.entity_id
_entity_poly.type
_entity_poly.pdbx_seq_one_letter_code
_entity_poly.pdbx_strand_id
1 'polypeptide(L)'
;MKIALDVRFNGAHGPITLHEAVQQLREQGLACTVAADVIDQKVIIFADCVERGFTPLRSEIMAAYYVAERDATTEAFDRGLITQAELESKHAALVRQLLA
;
A
#
# COMPACT_ATOMS: atom_id res chain seq x y z
N MET A 1 1.27 5.08 12.67
CA MET A 1 0.27 5.81 11.87
C MET A 1 -0.49 4.81 11.02
N LYS A 2 -1.83 4.87 10.94
CA LYS A 2 -2.61 4.02 10.03
C LYS A 2 -2.56 4.64 8.63
N ILE A 3 -2.10 3.90 7.63
CA ILE A 3 -2.06 4.37 6.24
C ILE A 3 -3.37 3.97 5.56
N ALA A 4 -4.10 4.96 5.05
CA ALA A 4 -5.32 4.74 4.28
C ALA A 4 -5.03 4.83 2.77
N LEU A 5 -5.84 4.16 1.96
CA LEU A 5 -5.68 4.13 0.49
C LEU A 5 -5.85 5.50 -0.17
N ASP A 6 -6.58 6.40 0.48
CA ASP A 6 -6.87 7.77 0.04
C ASP A 6 -5.86 8.80 0.59
N VAL A 7 -4.82 8.35 1.31
CA VAL A 7 -3.74 9.24 1.76
C VAL A 7 -3.13 9.95 0.55
N ARG A 8 -3.01 11.28 0.65
CA ARG A 8 -2.47 12.14 -0.41
C ARG A 8 -1.02 12.50 -0.12
N PHE A 9 -0.21 12.54 -1.17
CA PHE A 9 1.18 12.98 -1.11
C PHE A 9 1.64 13.58 -2.44
N ASN A 10 2.82 14.18 -2.45
CA ASN A 10 3.41 14.76 -3.65
C ASN A 10 3.99 13.66 -4.55
N GLY A 11 3.29 13.34 -5.64
CA GLY A 11 3.80 12.50 -6.72
C GLY A 11 4.64 13.29 -7.73
N ALA A 12 5.17 12.60 -8.75
CA ALA A 12 6.00 13.21 -9.79
C ALA A 12 5.29 14.31 -10.60
N HIS A 13 3.96 14.26 -10.69
CA HIS A 13 3.12 15.20 -11.45
C HIS A 13 2.21 16.04 -10.56
N GLY A 14 2.49 16.12 -9.27
CA GLY A 14 1.68 16.84 -8.28
C GLY A 14 0.99 15.93 -7.27
N PRO A 15 0.03 16.46 -6.50
CA PRO A 15 -0.66 15.70 -5.45
C PRO A 15 -1.42 14.49 -6.03
N ILE A 16 -1.21 13.33 -5.42
CA ILE A 16 -1.79 12.05 -5.82
C ILE A 16 -2.17 11.22 -4.59
N THR A 17 -3.15 10.33 -4.71
CA THR A 17 -3.46 9.34 -3.68
C THR A 17 -2.58 8.10 -3.79
N LEU A 18 -2.47 7.35 -2.69
CA LEU A 18 -1.77 6.06 -2.67
C LEU A 18 -2.34 5.07 -3.69
N HIS A 19 -3.67 4.99 -3.82
CA HIS A 19 -4.30 4.14 -4.83
C HIS A 19 -3.90 4.54 -6.26
N GLU A 20 -4.01 5.83 -6.60
CA GLU A 20 -3.66 6.34 -7.93
C GLU A 20 -2.17 6.13 -8.25
N ALA A 21 -1.28 6.33 -7.28
CA ALA A 21 0.15 6.12 -7.47
C ALA A 21 0.47 4.67 -7.85
N VAL A 22 -0.17 3.69 -7.21
CA VAL A 22 0.01 2.27 -7.56
C VAL A 22 -0.59 1.95 -8.93
N GLN A 23 -1.72 2.54 -9.30
CA GLN A 23 -2.27 2.34 -10.66
C GLN A 23 -1.30 2.84 -11.73
N GLN A 24 -0.71 4.03 -11.55
CA GLN A 24 0.29 4.57 -12.48
C GLN A 24 1.53 3.67 -12.59
N LEU A 25 2.02 3.11 -11.47
CA LEU A 25 3.15 2.18 -11.47
C LEU A 25 2.83 0.90 -12.27
N ARG A 26 1.59 0.37 -12.14
CA ARG A 26 1.13 -0.81 -12.87
C ARG A 26 0.98 -0.54 -14.36
N GLU A 27 0.42 0.61 -14.74
CA GLU A 27 0.28 1.03 -16.14
C GLU A 27 1.63 1.18 -16.85
N GLN A 28 2.66 1.58 -16.11
CA GLN A 28 4.04 1.70 -16.61
C GLN A 28 4.79 0.35 -16.65
N GLY A 29 4.14 -0.76 -16.28
CA GLY A 29 4.75 -2.09 -16.26
C GLY A 29 5.87 -2.24 -15.24
N LEU A 30 5.91 -1.39 -14.20
CA LEU A 30 6.95 -1.42 -13.19
C LEU A 30 6.68 -2.54 -12.17
N ALA A 31 7.74 -3.25 -11.77
CA ALA A 31 7.65 -4.24 -10.70
C ALA A 31 7.04 -3.62 -9.42
N CYS A 32 5.95 -4.21 -8.96
CA CYS A 32 5.14 -3.76 -7.83
C CYS A 32 5.32 -4.65 -6.59
N THR A 33 6.42 -5.41 -6.52
CA THR A 33 6.74 -6.25 -5.36
C THR A 33 7.73 -5.57 -4.43
N VAL A 34 7.61 -5.85 -3.13
CA VAL A 34 8.53 -5.43 -2.07
C VAL A 34 8.87 -6.64 -1.21
N ALA A 35 10.10 -6.73 -0.72
CA ALA A 35 10.49 -7.83 0.15
C ALA A 35 9.73 -7.74 1.50
N ALA A 36 9.25 -8.88 2.00
CA ALA A 36 8.38 -8.90 3.18
C ALA A 36 9.07 -8.38 4.45
N ASP A 37 10.38 -8.60 4.56
CA ASP A 37 11.22 -8.21 5.69
C ASP A 37 11.47 -6.70 5.79
N VAL A 38 11.29 -5.96 4.70
CA VAL A 38 11.52 -4.50 4.66
C VAL A 38 10.24 -3.66 4.70
N ILE A 39 9.05 -4.29 4.74
CA ILE A 39 7.76 -3.57 4.71
C ILE A 39 7.70 -2.51 5.79
N ASP A 40 7.94 -2.89 7.06
CA ASP A 40 7.79 -1.98 8.19
C ASP A 40 8.73 -0.77 8.09
N GLN A 41 9.98 -1.01 7.66
CA GLN A 41 10.94 0.07 7.42
C GLN A 41 10.46 1.01 6.31
N LYS A 42 9.96 0.46 5.20
CA LYS A 42 9.49 1.23 4.04
C LYS A 42 8.22 2.03 4.32
N VAL A 43 7.34 1.50 5.16
CA VAL A 43 6.13 2.16 5.64
C VAL A 43 6.47 3.37 6.51
N ILE A 44 7.49 3.26 7.37
CA ILE A 44 7.98 4.39 8.17
C ILE A 44 8.55 5.48 7.26
N ILE A 45 9.41 5.11 6.30
CA ILE A 45 9.98 6.08 5.35
C ILE A 45 8.87 6.74 4.53
N PHE A 46 7.85 5.99 4.10
CA PHE A 46 6.69 6.56 3.43
C PHE A 46 6.04 7.65 4.27
N ALA A 47 5.72 7.35 5.54
CA ALA A 47 5.10 8.30 6.46
C ALA A 47 5.96 9.57 6.62
N ASP A 48 7.26 9.41 6.84
CA ASP A 48 8.21 10.52 6.96
C ASP A 48 8.27 11.38 5.69
N CYS A 49 8.24 10.75 4.51
CA CYS A 49 8.20 11.47 3.24
C CYS A 49 6.93 12.29 3.11
N VAL A 50 5.76 11.70 3.40
CA VAL A 50 4.46 12.39 3.32
C VAL A 50 4.40 13.56 4.29
N GLU A 51 4.80 13.35 5.55
CA GLU A 51 4.78 14.40 6.58
C GLU A 51 5.70 15.58 6.23
N ARG A 52 6.83 15.31 5.58
CA ARG A 52 7.81 16.33 5.20
C ARG A 52 7.59 16.90 3.80
N GLY A 53 6.56 16.46 3.09
CA GLY A 53 6.23 16.90 1.73
C GLY A 53 7.17 16.39 0.63
N PHE A 54 7.98 15.37 0.91
CA PHE A 54 8.82 14.71 -0.08
C PHE A 54 8.03 13.66 -0.89
N THR A 55 8.50 13.40 -2.10
CA THR A 55 7.98 12.31 -2.94
C THR A 55 8.56 10.97 -2.47
N PRO A 56 7.72 10.02 -1.99
CA PRO A 56 8.20 8.68 -1.63
C PRO A 56 8.67 7.90 -2.86
N LEU A 57 9.61 6.98 -2.69
CA LEU A 57 10.05 6.07 -3.74
C LEU A 57 9.01 4.97 -3.98
N ARG A 58 9.11 4.32 -5.15
CA ARG A 58 8.26 3.18 -5.53
C ARG A 58 8.15 2.12 -4.42
N SER A 59 9.26 1.73 -3.81
CA SER A 59 9.26 0.71 -2.74
C SER A 59 8.49 1.15 -1.50
N GLU A 60 8.56 2.43 -1.14
CA GLU A 60 7.79 2.98 -0.02
C GLU A 60 6.29 3.02 -0.35
N ILE A 61 5.94 3.47 -1.57
CA ILE A 61 4.56 3.47 -2.07
C ILE A 61 3.97 2.06 -2.04
N MET A 62 4.69 1.06 -2.55
CA MET A 62 4.17 -0.32 -2.57
C MET A 62 4.03 -0.93 -1.17
N ALA A 63 4.96 -0.66 -0.26
CA ALA A 63 4.86 -1.13 1.12
C ALA A 63 3.67 -0.48 1.85
N ALA A 64 3.50 0.84 1.69
CA ALA A 64 2.35 1.57 2.21
C ALA A 64 1.03 1.03 1.67
N TYR A 65 0.97 0.75 0.37
CA TYR A 65 -0.23 0.18 -0.27
C TYR A 65 -0.56 -1.21 0.25
N TYR A 66 0.43 -2.09 0.40
CA TYR A 66 0.23 -3.41 1.00
C TYR A 66 -0.39 -3.33 2.39
N VAL A 67 0.17 -2.47 3.27
CA VAL A 67 -0.35 -2.30 4.63
C VAL A 67 -1.77 -1.71 4.61
N ALA A 68 -2.04 -0.70 3.77
CA ALA A 68 -3.35 -0.10 3.66
C ALA A 68 -4.42 -1.11 3.19
N GLU A 69 -4.13 -1.93 2.18
CA GLU A 69 -5.06 -2.98 1.70
C GLU A 69 -5.28 -4.08 2.74
N ARG A 70 -4.21 -4.53 3.42
CA ARG A 70 -4.29 -5.53 4.50
C ARG A 70 -5.16 -5.03 5.65
N ASP A 71 -4.91 -3.80 6.09
CA ASP A 71 -5.65 -3.20 7.21
C ASP A 71 -7.12 -2.95 6.83
N ALA A 72 -7.39 -2.49 5.60
CA ALA A 72 -8.75 -2.33 5.09
C ALA A 72 -9.51 -3.66 4.98
N THR A 73 -8.82 -4.73 4.56
CA THR A 73 -9.41 -6.08 4.49
C THR A 73 -9.71 -6.62 5.88
N THR A 74 -8.80 -6.44 6.84
CA THR A 74 -8.98 -6.84 8.24
C THR A 74 -10.16 -6.07 8.85
N GLU A 75 -10.25 -4.77 8.63
CA GLU A 75 -11.36 -3.95 9.11
C GLU A 75 -12.71 -4.33 8.49
N ALA A 76 -12.72 -4.73 7.22
CA ALA A 76 -13.93 -5.25 6.58
C ALA A 76 -14.40 -6.56 7.25
N PHE A 77 -13.47 -7.43 7.65
CA PHE A 77 -13.78 -8.65 8.39
C PHE A 77 -14.30 -8.33 9.80
N ASP A 78 -13.62 -7.45 10.53
CA ASP A 78 -14.01 -7.06 11.89
C ASP A 78 -15.42 -6.44 11.93
N ARG A 79 -15.83 -5.77 10.84
CA ARG A 79 -17.17 -5.20 10.67
C ARG A 79 -18.22 -6.20 10.16
N GLY A 80 -17.84 -7.46 9.93
CA GLY A 80 -18.71 -8.50 9.40
C GLY A 80 -19.12 -8.31 7.94
N LEU A 81 -18.34 -7.52 7.16
CA LEU A 81 -18.62 -7.26 5.74
C LEU A 81 -18.08 -8.36 4.82
N ILE A 82 -17.13 -9.16 5.30
CA ILE A 82 -16.58 -10.32 4.60
C ILE A 82 -16.44 -11.50 5.56
N THR A 83 -16.40 -12.70 4.98
CA THR A 83 -16.17 -13.96 5.70
C THR A 83 -14.68 -14.22 5.96
N GLN A 84 -14.39 -15.15 6.86
CA GLN A 84 -13.02 -15.61 7.13
C GLN A 84 -12.33 -16.16 5.87
N ALA A 85 -13.05 -16.93 5.04
CA ALA A 85 -12.51 -17.47 3.80
C ALA A 85 -12.15 -16.36 2.79
N GLU A 86 -12.94 -15.29 2.73
CA GLU A 86 -12.64 -14.13 1.89
C GLU A 86 -11.45 -13.33 2.42
N LEU A 87 -11.33 -13.16 3.73
CA LEU A 87 -10.16 -12.53 4.37
C LEU A 87 -8.88 -13.27 3.99
N GLU A 88 -8.85 -14.60 4.18
CA GLU A 88 -7.68 -15.44 3.87
C GLU A 88 -7.33 -15.39 2.37
N SER A 89 -8.33 -15.50 1.50
CA SER A 89 -8.14 -15.43 0.05
C SER A 89 -7.56 -14.08 -0.39
N LYS A 90 -8.09 -12.97 0.16
CA LYS A 90 -7.61 -11.61 -0.12
C LYS A 90 -6.19 -11.39 0.40
N HIS A 91 -5.88 -11.79 1.63
CA HIS A 91 -4.52 -11.73 2.15
C HIS A 91 -3.53 -12.55 1.32
N ALA A 92 -3.91 -13.77 0.92
CA ALA A 92 -3.08 -14.60 0.05
C ALA A 92 -2.89 -13.99 -1.35
N ALA A 93 -3.89 -13.28 -1.89
CA ALA A 93 -3.76 -12.53 -3.14
C ALA A 93 -2.80 -11.34 -2.98
N LEU A 94 -2.92 -10.56 -1.89
CA LEU A 94 -2.03 -9.44 -1.60
C LEU A 94 -0.57 -9.89 -1.46
N VAL A 95 -0.32 -10.97 -0.72
CA VAL A 95 1.03 -11.54 -0.57
C VAL A 95 1.60 -11.92 -1.94
N ARG A 96 0.83 -12.65 -2.77
CA ARG A 96 1.29 -13.07 -4.11
C ARG A 96 1.56 -11.91 -5.07
N GLN A 97 0.81 -10.82 -4.94
CA GLN A 97 0.90 -9.69 -5.87
C GLN A 97 1.94 -8.66 -5.47
N LEU A 98 2.17 -8.49 -4.17
CA LEU A 98 2.91 -7.34 -3.64
C LEU A 98 4.15 -7.74 -2.87
N LEU A 99 4.31 -9.01 -2.50
CA LEU A 99 5.49 -9.50 -1.78
C LEU A 99 6.32 -10.44 -2.65
N ALA A 100 7.65 -10.31 -2.55
CA ALA A 100 8.63 -11.18 -3.19
C ALA A 100 9.31 -12.10 -2.18
#